data_AF-A0A1G8FKT2-F1
#
_entry.id   AF-A0A1G8FKT2-F1
#
_cell.length_a   1.000
_cell.length_b   1.000
_cell.length_c   1.000
_cell.angle_alpha   90.00
_cell.angle_beta   90.00
_cell.angle_gamma   90.00
#
_symmetry.space_group_name_H-M   'P 1'
#
loop_
_entity.id
_entity.type
_entity.pdbx_description
1 polymer ?
#
loop_
_entity_poly.entity_id
_entity_poly.type
_entity_poly.pdbx_seq_one_letter_code
_entity_poly.pdbx_strand_id
1 'polypeptide(L)'
;MDGIPARSEQSTQSPVNLASLPRDEALERARAAGRGILVDDTAVSAVFLSLWTDWMNANIPKACGQSDDDFSELVNAVMEEFEFGVNEFIRSVTFNLILERVESLVADDSSRAWKIHNVLAFMVHALPEDAADALPVRCTLVELCKDMDKLATSLMDLVSEARRG
;
A
#
# COMPACT_ATOMS: atom_id res chain seq x y z
N MET A 1 -7.39 -33.94 -10.32
CA MET A 1 -6.21 -33.11 -10.61
C MET A 1 -6.74 -31.86 -11.27
N ASP A 2 -7.20 -30.92 -10.46
CA ASP A 2 -7.78 -29.67 -10.93
C ASP A 2 -6.67 -28.65 -11.08
N GLY A 3 -6.49 -28.19 -12.32
CA GLY A 3 -5.49 -27.19 -12.69
C GLY A 3 -5.85 -25.84 -12.10
N ILE A 4 -4.93 -25.27 -11.34
CA ILE A 4 -4.95 -23.87 -10.93
C ILE A 4 -4.66 -23.03 -12.18
N PRO A 5 -5.49 -22.03 -12.55
CA PRO A 5 -5.19 -21.18 -13.69
C PRO A 5 -4.02 -20.26 -13.35
N ALA A 6 -2.98 -20.31 -14.19
CA ALA A 6 -1.86 -19.39 -14.18
C ALA A 6 -2.38 -17.97 -14.40
N ARG A 7 -2.19 -17.09 -13.40
CA ARG A 7 -2.45 -15.66 -13.54
C ARG A 7 -1.15 -14.96 -13.92
N SER A 8 -0.83 -14.98 -15.22
CA SER A 8 0.25 -14.21 -15.82
C SER A 8 -0.33 -12.96 -16.48
N GLU A 9 -0.61 -11.91 -15.71
CA GLU A 9 -1.07 -10.60 -16.22
C GLU A 9 -0.21 -9.43 -15.73
N GLN A 10 1.06 -9.66 -15.39
CA GLN A 10 2.01 -8.58 -15.17
C GLN A 10 3.13 -8.69 -16.21
N SER A 11 3.34 -7.59 -16.94
CA SER A 11 4.41 -7.36 -17.94
C SER A 11 4.05 -7.60 -19.42
N THR A 12 3.20 -6.74 -19.98
CA THR A 12 3.08 -6.51 -21.44
C THR A 12 3.59 -5.13 -21.87
N GLN A 13 4.30 -4.41 -21.00
CA GLN A 13 4.96 -3.16 -21.40
C GLN A 13 6.39 -3.45 -21.84
N SER A 14 6.70 -3.14 -23.11
CA SER A 14 8.07 -3.21 -23.62
C SER A 14 9.01 -2.40 -22.72
N PRO A 15 10.22 -2.90 -22.42
CA PRO A 15 11.17 -2.21 -21.57
C PRO A 15 11.48 -0.82 -22.15
N VAL A 16 11.18 0.22 -21.35
CA VAL A 16 11.40 1.61 -21.77
C VAL A 16 12.85 1.99 -21.49
N ASN A 17 13.54 2.48 -22.53
CA ASN A 17 14.89 2.99 -22.37
C ASN A 17 14.86 4.33 -21.60
N LEU A 18 15.25 4.32 -20.32
CA LEU A 18 15.27 5.53 -19.48
C LEU A 18 16.16 6.63 -20.06
N ALA A 19 17.20 6.28 -20.83
CA ALA A 19 18.09 7.26 -21.46
C ALA A 19 17.43 8.04 -22.61
N SER A 20 16.26 7.59 -23.09
CA SER A 20 15.49 8.31 -24.12
C SER A 20 14.45 9.29 -23.55
N LEU A 21 14.30 9.35 -22.21
CA LEU A 21 13.28 10.18 -21.56
C LEU A 21 13.87 11.51 -21.08
N PRO A 22 13.03 12.55 -20.91
CA PRO A 22 13.40 13.75 -20.15
C PRO A 22 13.90 13.38 -18.75
N ARG A 23 14.87 14.14 -18.23
CA ARG A 23 15.56 13.86 -16.97
C ARG A 23 14.59 13.59 -15.81
N ASP A 24 13.60 14.45 -15.62
CA ASP A 24 12.69 14.35 -14.48
C ASP A 24 11.81 13.09 -14.58
N GLU A 25 11.33 12.77 -15.78
CA GLU A 25 10.57 11.54 -16.04
C GLU A 25 11.43 10.29 -15.84
N ALA A 26 12.69 10.30 -16.29
CA ALA A 26 13.62 9.19 -16.07
C ALA A 26 13.88 8.95 -14.56
N LEU A 27 14.03 10.02 -13.78
CA LEU A 27 14.20 9.95 -12.33
C LEU A 27 12.95 9.44 -11.62
N GLU A 28 11.76 9.90 -12.02
CA GLU A 28 10.50 9.39 -11.47
C GLU A 28 10.31 7.90 -11.76
N ARG A 29 10.57 7.47 -13.00
CA ARG A 29 10.49 6.05 -13.38
C ARG A 29 11.52 5.19 -12.67
N ALA A 30 12.76 5.65 -12.51
CA ALA A 30 13.78 4.94 -11.74
C ALA A 30 13.37 4.79 -10.27
N ARG A 31 12.81 5.85 -9.67
CA ARG A 31 12.29 5.80 -8.30
C ARG A 31 11.11 4.83 -8.17
N ALA A 32 10.19 4.83 -9.14
CA ALA A 32 9.07 3.91 -9.17
C ALA A 32 9.53 2.45 -9.31
N ALA A 33 10.48 2.17 -10.21
CA ALA A 33 11.06 0.84 -10.39
C ALA A 33 11.77 0.35 -9.12
N GLY A 34 12.56 1.20 -8.46
CA GLY A 34 13.23 0.85 -7.20
C GLY A 34 12.26 0.45 -6.09
N ARG A 35 11.13 1.14 -5.95
CA ARG A 35 10.06 0.72 -5.02
C ARG A 35 9.39 -0.58 -5.44
N GLY A 36 9.19 -0.77 -6.74
CA GLY A 36 8.58 -1.97 -7.31
C GLY A 36 9.39 -3.24 -7.02
N ILE A 37 10.72 -3.14 -7.00
CA ILE A 37 11.60 -4.28 -6.71
C ILE A 37 11.36 -4.83 -5.29
N LEU A 38 11.12 -3.97 -4.30
CA LEU A 38 10.92 -4.41 -2.91
C LEU A 38 9.60 -5.16 -2.69
N VAL A 39 8.65 -5.06 -3.60
CA VAL A 39 7.37 -5.76 -3.56
C VAL A 39 7.28 -6.90 -4.59
N ASP A 40 8.34 -7.09 -5.38
CA ASP A 40 8.45 -8.17 -6.38
C ASP A 40 9.26 -9.32 -5.79
N ASP A 41 8.55 -10.37 -5.40
CA ASP A 41 9.11 -11.60 -4.81
C ASP A 41 10.20 -12.24 -5.71
N THR A 42 10.03 -12.16 -7.04
CA THR A 42 11.00 -12.70 -7.99
C THR A 42 12.26 -11.84 -8.04
N ALA A 43 12.11 -10.52 -8.03
CA ALA A 43 13.24 -9.59 -8.03
C ALA A 43 14.05 -9.68 -6.72
N VAL A 44 13.37 -9.80 -5.58
CA VAL A 44 14.02 -10.03 -4.28
C VAL A 44 14.74 -11.38 -4.27
N SER A 45 14.07 -12.45 -4.68
CA SER A 45 14.64 -13.80 -4.72
C SER A 45 15.90 -13.86 -5.60
N ALA A 46 15.91 -13.11 -6.70
CA ALA A 46 17.06 -13.06 -7.61
C ALA A 46 18.33 -12.46 -6.97
N VAL A 47 18.19 -11.57 -5.98
CA VAL A 47 19.33 -10.91 -5.29
C VAL A 47 19.61 -11.48 -3.90
N PHE A 48 18.69 -12.27 -3.35
CA PHE A 48 18.77 -12.79 -1.98
C PHE A 48 20.09 -13.52 -1.69
N LEU A 49 20.50 -14.45 -2.55
CA LEU A 49 21.74 -15.21 -2.35
C LEU A 49 22.99 -14.34 -2.35
N SER A 50 23.03 -13.27 -3.15
CA SER A 50 24.14 -12.32 -3.15
C SER A 50 24.19 -11.55 -1.83
N LEU A 51 23.03 -11.05 -1.38
CA LEU A 51 22.91 -10.31 -0.13
C LEU A 51 23.33 -11.17 1.07
N TRP A 52 22.86 -12.43 1.11
CA TRP A 52 23.24 -13.41 2.11
C TRP A 52 24.75 -13.67 2.10
N THR A 53 25.33 -13.93 0.92
CA THR A 53 26.77 -14.22 0.76
C THR A 53 27.63 -13.05 1.22
N ASP A 54 27.29 -11.83 0.83
CA ASP A 54 28.04 -10.63 1.21
C ASP A 54 27.95 -10.38 2.73
N TRP A 55 26.76 -10.53 3.30
CA TRP A 55 26.56 -10.41 4.75
C TRP A 55 27.32 -11.50 5.51
N MET A 56 27.26 -12.75 5.07
CA MET A 56 28.00 -13.87 5.64
C MET A 56 29.50 -13.66 5.65
N ASN A 57 30.07 -13.25 4.51
CA ASN A 57 31.51 -13.00 4.39
C ASN A 57 31.98 -11.87 5.33
N ALA A 58 31.12 -10.89 5.59
CA ALA A 58 31.42 -9.79 6.51
C ALA A 58 31.26 -10.18 7.99
N ASN A 59 30.30 -11.05 8.33
CA ASN A 59 29.88 -11.29 9.72
C ASN A 59 30.28 -12.66 10.29
N ILE A 60 30.59 -13.65 9.43
CA ILE A 60 31.05 -14.99 9.82
C ILE A 60 32.36 -15.33 9.08
N PRO A 61 33.45 -14.55 9.30
CA PRO A 61 34.66 -14.70 8.48
C PRO A 61 35.48 -15.96 8.78
N LYS A 62 35.32 -16.60 9.96
CA LYS A 62 36.05 -17.82 10.35
C LYS A 62 35.28 -18.68 11.34
N ALA A 63 35.12 -19.97 11.03
CA ALA A 63 34.68 -21.02 11.95
C ALA A 63 35.84 -21.47 12.86
N CYS A 64 36.37 -20.61 13.71
CA CYS A 64 37.47 -21.02 14.59
C CYS A 64 36.93 -21.81 15.80
N GLY A 65 37.21 -23.11 15.84
CA GLY A 65 36.98 -23.96 17.02
C GLY A 65 35.65 -24.74 17.05
N GLN A 66 34.94 -24.80 15.92
CA GLN A 66 33.74 -25.62 15.73
C GLN A 66 34.03 -26.85 14.87
N SER A 67 33.26 -27.92 15.04
CA SER A 67 33.26 -29.02 14.07
C SER A 67 32.52 -28.59 12.79
N ASP A 68 32.76 -29.30 11.68
CA ASP A 68 32.10 -29.00 10.40
C ASP A 68 30.57 -29.12 10.50
N ASP A 69 30.07 -30.06 11.31
CA ASP A 69 28.64 -30.27 11.56
C ASP A 69 28.04 -29.10 12.35
N ASP A 70 28.67 -28.70 13.46
CA ASP A 70 28.22 -27.57 14.29
C ASP A 70 28.20 -26.26 13.49
N PHE A 71 29.21 -26.07 12.63
CA PHE A 71 29.28 -24.90 11.77
C PHE A 71 28.16 -24.90 10.71
N SER A 72 27.87 -26.06 10.12
CA SER A 72 26.79 -26.20 9.14
C SER A 72 25.41 -25.94 9.73
N GLU A 73 25.15 -26.46 10.94
CA GLU A 73 23.91 -26.18 11.68
C GLU A 73 23.75 -24.69 11.99
N LEU A 74 24.83 -24.04 12.44
CA LEU A 74 24.83 -22.59 12.68
C LEU A 74 24.53 -21.80 11.41
N VAL A 75 25.19 -22.12 10.30
CA VAL A 75 24.98 -21.42 9.02
C VAL A 75 23.53 -21.54 8.55
N ASN A 76 22.93 -22.73 8.68
CA ASN A 76 21.52 -22.94 8.32
C ASN A 76 20.58 -22.12 9.21
N ALA A 77 20.77 -22.14 10.52
CA ALA A 77 19.94 -21.37 11.45
C ALA A 77 20.05 -19.86 11.21
N VAL A 78 21.25 -19.35 10.93
CA VAL A 78 21.44 -17.93 10.62
C VAL A 78 20.82 -17.57 9.27
N MET A 79 20.85 -18.47 8.28
CA MET A 79 20.18 -18.26 7.00
C MET A 79 18.67 -18.15 7.16
N GLU A 80 18.06 -19.02 7.97
CA GLU A 80 16.62 -19.01 8.25
C GLU A 80 16.19 -17.69 8.92
N GLU A 81 16.92 -17.23 9.94
CA GLU A 81 16.64 -15.95 10.63
C GLU A 81 16.87 -14.75 9.70
N PHE A 82 17.90 -14.80 8.85
CA PHE A 82 18.16 -13.76 7.86
C PHE A 82 17.02 -13.66 6.83
N GLU A 83 16.59 -14.81 6.30
CA GLU A 83 15.46 -14.90 5.39
C GLU A 83 14.18 -14.39 6.05
N PHE A 84 13.92 -14.78 7.30
CA PHE A 84 12.79 -14.30 8.07
C PHE A 84 12.78 -12.78 8.20
N GLY A 85 13.91 -12.17 8.57
CA GLY A 85 14.04 -10.72 8.69
C GLY A 85 13.83 -9.97 7.37
N VAL A 86 14.35 -10.49 6.26
CA VAL A 86 14.11 -9.94 4.92
C VAL A 86 12.62 -10.00 4.56
N ASN A 87 11.98 -11.14 4.81
CA ASN A 87 10.55 -11.34 4.55
C ASN A 87 9.66 -10.43 5.42
N GLU A 88 9.99 -10.25 6.71
CA GLU A 88 9.29 -9.29 7.58
C GLU A 88 9.41 -7.86 7.04
N PHE A 89 10.61 -7.46 6.63
CA PHE A 89 10.84 -6.12 6.08
C PHE A 89 10.01 -5.89 4.80
N ILE A 90 10.03 -6.85 3.87
CA ILE A 90 9.24 -6.77 2.62
C ILE A 90 7.74 -6.68 2.91
N ARG A 91 7.24 -7.49 3.85
CA ARG A 91 5.84 -7.43 4.29
C ARG A 91 5.50 -6.07 4.89
N SER A 92 6.38 -5.50 5.71
CA SER A 92 6.21 -4.15 6.28
C SER A 92 6.14 -3.08 5.20
N VAL A 93 7.06 -3.10 4.23
CA VAL A 93 7.05 -2.16 3.09
C VAL A 93 5.77 -2.29 2.28
N THR A 94 5.34 -3.53 2.00
CA THR A 94 4.10 -3.81 1.26
C THR A 94 2.88 -3.29 2.00
N PHE A 95 2.80 -3.54 3.30
CA PHE A 95 1.71 -3.06 4.15
C PHE A 95 1.63 -1.53 4.16
N ASN A 96 2.76 -0.85 4.32
CA ASN A 96 2.81 0.62 4.31
C ASN A 96 2.35 1.19 2.96
N LEU A 97 2.77 0.60 1.84
CA LEU A 97 2.32 1.03 0.51
C LEU A 97 0.81 0.83 0.30
N ILE A 98 0.26 -0.27 0.80
CA ILE A 98 -1.19 -0.52 0.77
C ILE A 98 -1.92 0.51 1.64
N LEU A 99 -1.41 0.77 2.84
CA LEU A 99 -1.98 1.75 3.76
C LEU A 99 -2.00 3.15 3.12
N GLU A 100 -0.88 3.63 2.59
CA GLU A 100 -0.80 4.92 1.87
C GLU A 100 -1.82 5.01 0.72
N ARG A 101 -1.99 3.91 -0.04
CA ARG A 101 -2.97 3.87 -1.13
C ARG A 101 -4.40 3.93 -0.61
N VAL A 102 -4.72 3.18 0.44
CA VAL A 102 -6.04 3.21 1.07
C VAL A 102 -6.34 4.60 1.63
N GLU A 103 -5.36 5.22 2.29
CA GLU A 103 -5.48 6.58 2.82
C GLU A 103 -5.79 7.59 1.72
N SER A 104 -5.11 7.52 0.58
CA SER A 104 -5.38 8.39 -0.56
C SER A 104 -6.81 8.20 -1.08
N LEU A 105 -7.26 6.96 -1.24
CA LEU A 105 -8.62 6.67 -1.74
C LEU A 105 -9.69 7.15 -0.76
N VAL A 106 -9.49 6.92 0.53
CA VAL A 106 -10.43 7.34 1.57
C VAL A 106 -10.46 8.86 1.72
N ALA A 107 -9.32 9.54 1.58
CA ALA A 107 -9.26 11.00 1.56
C ALA A 107 -10.02 11.59 0.37
N ASP A 108 -9.86 11.01 -0.83
CA ASP A 108 -10.60 11.42 -2.03
C ASP A 108 -12.11 11.25 -1.85
N ASP A 109 -12.55 10.11 -1.31
CA ASP A 109 -13.98 9.85 -1.11
C ASP A 109 -14.57 10.69 0.03
N SER A 110 -13.82 10.95 1.11
CA SER A 110 -14.23 11.89 2.15
C SER A 110 -14.38 13.31 1.59
N SER A 111 -13.45 13.75 0.73
CA SER A 111 -13.55 15.04 0.04
C SER A 111 -14.80 15.14 -0.83
N ARG A 112 -15.15 14.06 -1.54
CA ARG A 112 -16.39 13.98 -2.34
C ARG A 112 -17.63 14.05 -1.45
N ALA A 113 -17.66 13.34 -0.33
CA ALA A 113 -18.76 13.39 0.62
C ALA A 113 -18.97 14.81 1.17
N TRP A 114 -17.88 15.51 1.54
CA TRP A 114 -17.92 16.92 1.95
C TRP A 114 -18.46 17.85 0.85
N LYS A 115 -18.07 17.61 -0.41
CA LYS A 115 -18.60 18.39 -1.53
C LYS A 115 -20.11 18.22 -1.68
N ILE A 116 -20.60 16.98 -1.58
CA ILE A 116 -22.05 16.69 -1.65
C ILE A 116 -22.77 17.33 -0.48
N HIS A 117 -22.25 17.18 0.74
CA HIS A 117 -22.78 17.87 1.94
C HIS A 117 -22.95 19.37 1.70
N ASN A 118 -21.92 20.04 1.17
CA ASN A 118 -21.97 21.48 0.94
C ASN A 118 -23.01 21.89 -0.11
N VAL A 119 -23.18 21.09 -1.16
CA VAL A 119 -24.23 21.32 -2.17
C VAL A 119 -25.62 21.14 -1.55
N LEU A 120 -25.82 20.06 -0.77
CA LEU A 120 -27.09 19.82 -0.09
C LEU A 120 -27.41 20.93 0.92
N ALA A 121 -26.42 21.39 1.70
CA ALA A 121 -26.59 22.48 2.65
C ALA A 121 -27.00 23.77 1.93
N PHE A 122 -26.37 24.08 0.79
CA PHE A 122 -26.78 25.20 -0.06
C PHE A 122 -28.23 25.06 -0.53
N MET A 123 -28.64 23.88 -0.99
CA MET A 123 -30.02 23.62 -1.42
C MET A 123 -31.03 23.78 -0.27
N VAL A 124 -30.71 23.27 0.93
CA VAL A 124 -31.54 23.42 2.14
C VAL A 124 -31.75 24.90 2.49
N HIS A 125 -30.70 25.72 2.37
CA HIS A 125 -30.79 27.16 2.64
C HIS A 125 -31.58 27.94 1.57
N ALA A 126 -31.61 27.44 0.33
CA ALA A 126 -32.33 28.07 -0.77
C ALA A 126 -33.83 27.75 -0.79
N LEU A 127 -34.25 26.67 -0.12
CA LEU A 127 -35.64 26.22 -0.10
C LEU A 127 -36.42 26.80 1.10
N PRO A 128 -37.70 27.15 0.91
CA PRO A 128 -38.59 27.46 2.03
C PRO A 128 -38.83 26.20 2.89
N GLU A 129 -39.36 26.41 4.10
CA GLU A 129 -39.85 25.31 4.93
C GLU A 129 -40.93 24.50 4.20
N ASP A 130 -40.94 23.19 4.44
CA ASP A 130 -41.93 22.30 3.84
C ASP A 130 -43.33 22.61 4.39
N ALA A 131 -44.32 22.77 3.50
CA ALA A 131 -45.71 22.96 3.90
C ALA A 131 -46.35 21.63 4.36
N ALA A 132 -47.37 21.72 5.24
CA ALA A 132 -47.99 20.54 5.86
C ALA A 132 -48.66 19.56 4.88
N ASP A 133 -49.04 20.04 3.69
CA ASP A 133 -49.68 19.29 2.61
C ASP A 133 -48.76 19.09 1.38
N ALA A 134 -47.51 19.52 1.45
CA ALA A 134 -46.53 19.38 0.39
C ALA A 134 -45.55 18.21 0.62
N LEU A 135 -44.74 17.91 -0.39
CA LEU A 135 -43.65 16.93 -0.27
C LEU A 135 -42.55 17.47 0.68
N PRO A 136 -41.99 16.63 1.57
CA PRO A 136 -40.99 17.05 2.57
C PRO A 136 -39.59 17.17 1.96
N VAL A 137 -39.43 18.01 0.93
CA VAL A 137 -38.20 18.10 0.14
C VAL A 137 -37.07 18.66 1.00
N ARG A 138 -37.31 19.75 1.72
CA ARG A 138 -36.26 20.38 2.54
C ARG A 138 -35.86 19.48 3.70
N CYS A 139 -36.81 18.86 4.39
CA CYS A 139 -36.53 17.92 5.47
C CYS A 139 -35.69 16.73 4.97
N THR A 140 -36.03 16.18 3.80
CA THR A 140 -35.27 15.08 3.19
C THR A 140 -33.82 15.50 2.88
N LEU A 141 -33.62 16.70 2.33
CA LEU A 141 -32.29 17.22 2.05
C LEU A 141 -31.47 17.48 3.32
N VAL A 142 -32.11 17.91 4.41
CA VAL A 142 -31.46 18.06 5.73
C VAL A 142 -30.96 16.71 6.26
N GLU A 143 -31.74 15.65 6.14
CA GLU A 143 -31.29 14.31 6.55
C GLU A 143 -30.13 13.81 5.68
N LEU A 144 -30.21 14.02 4.36
CA LEU A 144 -29.10 13.68 3.45
C LEU A 144 -27.82 14.48 3.76
N CYS A 145 -27.93 15.75 4.18
CA CYS A 145 -26.77 16.50 4.69
C CYS A 145 -26.13 15.76 5.87
N LYS A 146 -26.92 15.40 6.89
CA LYS A 146 -26.40 14.71 8.09
C LYS A 146 -25.74 13.38 7.73
N ASP A 147 -26.33 12.63 6.80
CA ASP A 147 -25.76 11.36 6.33
C ASP A 147 -24.40 11.57 5.64
N MET A 148 -24.27 12.61 4.81
CA MET A 148 -23.00 12.94 4.14
C MET A 148 -21.94 13.47 5.10
N ASP A 149 -22.31 14.27 6.09
CA ASP A 149 -21.41 14.72 7.17
C ASP A 149 -20.87 13.53 7.97
N LYS A 150 -21.76 12.61 8.36
CA LYS A 150 -21.40 11.38 9.05
C LYS A 150 -20.50 10.50 8.19
N LEU A 151 -20.80 10.34 6.90
CA LEU A 151 -19.97 9.57 5.97
C LEU A 151 -18.57 10.17 5.86
N ALA A 152 -18.47 11.47 5.63
CA ALA A 152 -17.20 12.16 5.46
C ALA A 152 -16.31 12.03 6.70
N THR A 153 -16.90 12.19 7.89
CA THR A 153 -16.22 12.03 9.19
C THR A 153 -15.81 10.59 9.44
N SER A 154 -16.71 9.63 9.24
CA SER A 154 -16.41 8.19 9.45
C SER A 154 -15.26 7.70 8.57
N LEU A 155 -15.15 8.23 7.34
CA LEU A 155 -14.03 7.94 6.44
C LEU A 155 -12.70 8.48 6.98
N MET A 156 -12.66 9.70 7.52
CA MET A 156 -11.45 10.26 8.13
C MET A 156 -11.04 9.52 9.41
N ASP A 157 -12.02 9.10 10.20
CA ASP A 157 -11.78 8.33 11.43
C ASP A 157 -11.21 6.95 11.10
N LEU A 158 -11.72 6.28 10.07
CA LEU A 158 -11.21 4.97 9.61
C LEU A 158 -9.72 5.01 9.25
N VAL A 159 -9.27 6.07 8.57
CA VAL A 159 -7.84 6.29 8.28
C VAL A 159 -7.03 6.49 9.55
N SER A 160 -7.56 7.28 10.48
CA SER A 160 -6.90 7.57 11.75
C SER A 160 -6.77 6.31 12.62
N GLU A 161 -7.77 5.42 12.60
CA GLU A 161 -7.73 4.12 13.27
C GLU A 161 -6.75 3.16 12.60
N ALA A 162 -6.75 3.07 11.27
CA ALA A 162 -5.82 2.21 10.53
C ALA A 162 -4.35 2.57 10.77
N ARG A 163 -4.04 3.85 10.98
CA ARG A 163 -2.69 4.33 11.38
C ARG A 163 -2.31 3.99 12.82
N ARG A 164 -3.30 3.80 13.70
CA ARG A 164 -3.11 3.54 15.13
C ARG A 164 -3.14 2.04 15.47
N GLY A 165 -3.25 1.17 14.46
CA GLY A 165 -3.25 -0.28 14.59
C GLY A 165 -2.23 -0.78 15.60
#